data_AF-A0A5C9BMM5-F1
#
_entry.id   AF-A0A5C9BMM5-F1
#
_cell.length_a   1.000
_cell.length_b   1.000
_cell.length_c   1.000
_cell.angle_alpha   90.00
_cell.angle_beta   90.00
_cell.angle_gamma   90.00
#
_symmetry.space_group_name_H-M   'P 1'
#
loop_
_entity.id
_entity.type
_entity.pdbx_description
1 polymer ?
#
loop_
_entity_poly.entity_id
_entity_poly.type
_entity_poly.pdbx_seq_one_letter_code
_entity_poly.pdbx_strand_id
1 'polypeptide(L)'
;MTNDPYLISLGTRVASGLAQFDSERRERHRRFILSRQQSDGGFLGREGDSDLYYTSFAVRSLAVLGGLTADEAQRIGRFLGSFNWRTLHVVDLISWLYSALVTQTFGGPDLLVNEPADWPDQIAAKLESVRTPDGGYAKSTEGSVGSTYHSFLTVMTYELLDR
;
A
#
# COMPACT_ATOMS: atom_id res chain seq x y z
N MET A 1 25.05 3.02 -8.45
CA MET A 1 23.94 3.85 -7.95
C MET A 1 22.75 2.92 -7.88
N THR A 2 22.39 2.45 -6.69
CA THR A 2 21.11 1.77 -6.49
C THR A 2 20.04 2.83 -6.74
N ASN A 3 19.22 2.64 -7.77
CA ASN A 3 18.02 3.46 -7.94
C ASN A 3 17.09 3.10 -6.77
N ASP A 4 16.67 4.09 -5.99
CA ASP A 4 15.63 3.89 -4.98
C ASP A 4 14.37 3.29 -5.66
N PRO A 5 13.63 2.38 -4.99
CA PRO A 5 12.34 1.90 -5.47
C PRO A 5 11.46 3.05 -5.96
N TYR A 6 10.79 2.88 -7.10
CA TYR A 6 10.06 3.97 -7.76
C TYR A 6 8.97 4.56 -6.86
N LEU A 7 8.28 3.76 -6.02
CA LEU A 7 7.29 4.28 -5.06
C LEU A 7 7.91 5.22 -4.02
N ILE A 8 9.12 4.92 -3.56
CA ILE A 8 9.85 5.76 -2.61
C ILE A 8 10.25 7.06 -3.29
N SER A 9 10.84 6.98 -4.48
CA SER A 9 11.22 8.16 -5.27
C SER A 9 10.01 9.05 -5.59
N LEU A 10 8.89 8.45 -6.01
CA LEU A 10 7.64 9.15 -6.27
C LEU A 10 7.10 9.81 -5.00
N GLY A 11 7.06 9.09 -3.87
CA GLY A 11 6.61 9.61 -2.59
C GLY A 11 7.41 10.83 -2.15
N THR A 12 8.74 10.76 -2.22
CA THR A 12 9.65 11.87 -1.89
C THR A 12 9.42 13.08 -2.79
N ARG A 13 9.24 12.88 -4.10
CA ARG A 13 8.97 13.97 -5.05
C ARG A 13 7.63 14.64 -4.77
N VAL A 14 6.58 13.85 -4.50
CA VAL A 14 5.25 14.38 -4.17
C VAL A 14 5.28 15.14 -2.84
N ALA A 15 5.91 14.57 -1.80
CA ALA A 15 6.05 15.24 -0.50
C ALA A 15 6.83 16.56 -0.63
N SER A 16 7.89 16.58 -1.43
CA SER A 16 8.67 17.80 -1.70
C SER A 16 7.84 18.88 -2.41
N GLY A 17 7.02 18.50 -3.38
CA GLY A 17 6.09 19.43 -4.03
C GLY A 17 5.03 19.96 -3.06
N LEU A 18 4.44 19.08 -2.24
CA LEU A 18 3.44 19.48 -1.24
C LEU A 18 4.03 20.37 -0.15
N ALA A 19 5.30 20.20 0.21
CA ALA A 19 5.98 21.03 1.21
C ALA A 19 6.05 22.51 0.80
N GLN A 20 5.90 22.82 -0.49
CA GLN A 20 5.82 24.20 -1.00
C GLN A 20 4.46 24.85 -0.74
N PHE A 21 3.45 24.08 -0.37
CA PHE A 21 2.12 24.61 -0.05
C PHE A 21 2.06 25.06 1.40
N ASP A 22 1.23 26.08 1.66
CA ASP A 22 0.93 26.57 3.00
C ASP A 22 0.57 25.43 3.94
N SER A 23 1.11 25.47 5.17
CA SER A 23 0.88 24.45 6.18
C SER A 23 -0.62 24.25 6.48
N GLU A 24 -1.39 25.33 6.50
CA GLU A 24 -2.85 25.28 6.69
C GLU A 24 -3.56 24.52 5.56
N ARG A 25 -3.09 24.67 4.31
CA ARG A 25 -3.64 23.94 3.17
C ARG A 25 -3.37 22.45 3.29
N ARG A 26 -2.15 22.06 3.63
CA ARG A 26 -1.79 20.64 3.88
C ARG A 26 -2.62 20.06 5.02
N GLU A 27 -2.80 20.81 6.10
CA GLU A 27 -3.56 20.37 7.27
C GLU A 27 -5.05 20.20 6.97
N ARG A 28 -5.65 21.02 6.09
CA ARG A 28 -7.03 20.81 5.63
C ARG A 28 -7.19 19.46 4.92
N HIS A 29 -6.22 19.08 4.08
CA HIS A 29 -6.24 17.78 3.41
C HIS A 29 -6.05 16.62 4.40
N ARG A 30 -5.11 16.72 5.35
CA ARG A 30 -4.97 15.72 6.43
C ARG A 30 -6.28 15.52 7.18
N ARG A 31 -6.88 16.61 7.68
CA ARG A 31 -8.14 16.55 8.45
C ARG A 31 -9.27 15.91 7.65
N PHE A 32 -9.39 16.24 6.37
CA PHE A 32 -10.40 15.62 5.51
C PHE A 32 -10.18 14.10 5.39
N ILE A 33 -8.94 13.66 5.15
CA ILE A 33 -8.62 12.23 5.03
C ILE A 33 -8.90 11.52 6.35
N LEU A 34 -8.38 12.04 7.46
CA LEU A 34 -8.56 11.48 8.80
C LEU A 34 -10.03 11.40 9.22
N SER A 35 -10.86 12.35 8.77
CA SER A 35 -12.31 12.29 9.04
C SER A 35 -13.03 11.16 8.29
N ARG A 36 -12.34 10.41 7.42
CA ARG A 36 -12.88 9.22 6.73
C ARG A 36 -12.45 7.91 7.39
N GLN A 37 -11.58 7.96 8.41
CA GLN A 37 -11.17 6.77 9.15
C GLN A 37 -12.35 6.23 9.99
N GLN A 38 -12.60 4.93 9.91
CA GLN A 38 -13.65 4.24 10.65
C GLN A 38 -13.12 3.70 11.99
N SER A 39 -14.02 3.16 12.81
CA SER A 39 -13.71 2.64 14.15
C SER A 39 -12.77 1.42 14.13
N ASP A 40 -12.77 0.64 13.05
CA ASP A 40 -11.85 -0.48 12.82
C ASP A 40 -10.42 -0.03 12.46
N GLY A 41 -10.23 1.25 12.15
CA GLY A 41 -8.95 1.86 11.76
C GLY A 41 -8.73 1.98 10.25
N GLY A 42 -9.58 1.35 9.44
CA GLY A 42 -9.59 1.49 7.98
C GLY A 42 -10.23 2.80 7.54
N PHE A 43 -10.21 3.06 6.23
CA PHE A 43 -10.83 4.25 5.63
C PHE A 43 -11.97 3.87 4.71
N LEU A 44 -13.02 4.70 4.75
CA LEU A 44 -14.26 4.52 4.02
C LEU A 44 -14.02 4.37 2.50
N GLY A 45 -14.51 3.25 1.96
CA GLY A 45 -14.59 2.96 0.54
C GLY A 45 -15.88 3.46 -0.10
N ARG A 46 -16.11 3.09 -1.36
CA ARG A 46 -17.30 3.54 -2.13
C ARG A 46 -18.61 3.05 -1.54
N GLU A 47 -18.60 1.86 -0.96
CA GLU A 47 -19.78 1.17 -0.43
C GLU A 47 -20.09 1.56 1.03
N GLY A 48 -19.30 2.45 1.63
CA GLY A 48 -19.53 2.99 2.97
C GLY A 48 -18.73 2.31 4.08
N ASP A 49 -18.33 1.05 3.90
CA ASP A 49 -17.45 0.33 4.84
C ASP A 49 -15.98 0.67 4.61
N SER A 50 -15.12 0.32 5.58
CA SER A 50 -13.67 0.38 5.40
C SER A 50 -13.22 -0.52 4.25
N ASP A 51 -12.39 0.02 3.37
CA ASP A 51 -11.87 -0.69 2.20
C ASP A 51 -10.35 -0.64 2.18
N LEU A 52 -9.70 -1.75 1.84
CA LEU A 52 -8.25 -1.89 1.85
C LEU A 52 -7.56 -1.02 0.78
N TYR A 53 -8.14 -0.93 -0.41
CA TYR A 53 -7.63 -0.11 -1.50
C TYR A 53 -7.74 1.39 -1.17
N TYR A 54 -8.88 1.81 -0.60
CA TYR A 54 -9.08 3.19 -0.13
C TYR A 54 -8.24 3.53 1.10
N THR A 55 -8.04 2.58 2.01
CA THR A 55 -7.10 2.72 3.14
C THR A 55 -5.69 2.96 2.65
N SER A 56 -5.24 2.21 1.63
CA SER A 56 -3.92 2.42 1.02
C SER A 56 -3.77 3.82 0.42
N PHE A 57 -4.81 4.38 -0.21
CA PHE A 57 -4.79 5.78 -0.65
C PHE A 57 -4.66 6.76 0.51
N ALA A 58 -5.41 6.54 1.60
CA ALA A 58 -5.34 7.40 2.79
C ALA A 58 -3.94 7.37 3.42
N VAL A 59 -3.36 6.17 3.60
CA VAL A 59 -2.01 5.98 4.15
C VAL A 59 -0.96 6.71 3.33
N ARG A 60 -0.93 6.49 2.01
CA ARG A 60 0.04 7.13 1.11
C ARG A 60 -0.14 8.65 1.09
N SER A 61 -1.39 9.12 1.10
CA SER A 61 -1.69 10.56 1.12
C SER A 61 -1.22 11.22 2.41
N LEU A 62 -1.48 10.59 3.56
CA LEU A 62 -1.03 11.10 4.86
C LEU A 62 0.50 11.09 4.96
N ALA A 63 1.16 10.04 4.46
CA ALA A 63 2.61 9.95 4.42
C ALA A 63 3.24 11.16 3.70
N VAL A 64 2.74 11.52 2.50
CA VAL A 64 3.26 12.68 1.75
C VAL A 64 2.78 14.03 2.31
N LEU A 65 1.74 14.05 3.14
CA LEU A 65 1.23 15.24 3.84
C LEU A 65 1.88 15.46 5.22
N GLY A 66 3.05 14.89 5.47
CA GLY A 66 3.81 15.08 6.73
C GLY A 66 3.81 13.87 7.67
N GLY A 67 3.38 12.70 7.19
CA GLY A 67 3.56 11.43 7.91
C GLY A 67 2.32 10.90 8.61
N LEU A 68 2.48 10.00 9.57
CA LEU A 68 1.41 9.56 10.48
C LEU A 68 1.87 9.84 11.91
N THR A 69 0.93 10.15 12.81
CA THR A 69 1.19 10.04 14.24
C THR A 69 1.24 8.56 14.64
N ALA A 70 1.86 8.24 15.78
CA ALA A 70 1.89 6.87 16.30
C ALA A 70 0.47 6.32 16.49
N ASP A 71 -0.47 7.13 16.99
CA ASP A 71 -1.86 6.70 17.20
C ASP A 71 -2.63 6.48 15.88
N GLU A 72 -2.35 7.29 14.84
CA GLU A 72 -2.88 7.05 13.49
C GLU A 72 -2.33 5.74 12.92
N ALA A 73 -1.02 5.52 13.02
CA ALA A 73 -0.35 4.32 12.55
C ALA A 73 -0.85 3.07 13.28
N GLN A 74 -1.03 3.12 14.60
CA GLN A 74 -1.57 2.01 15.38
C GLN A 74 -3.01 1.64 14.99
N ARG A 75 -3.87 2.63 14.72
CA ARG A 75 -5.24 2.39 14.23
C ARG A 75 -5.23 1.71 12.87
N ILE A 76 -4.45 2.23 11.93
CA ILE A 76 -4.31 1.64 10.59
C ILE A 76 -3.77 0.21 10.69
N GLY A 77 -2.76 -0.01 11.52
CA GLY A 77 -2.15 -1.32 11.72
C GLY A 77 -3.14 -2.36 12.24
N ARG A 78 -4.08 -1.99 13.12
CA ARG A 78 -5.16 -2.89 13.56
C ARG A 78 -6.06 -3.33 12.41
N PHE A 79 -6.47 -2.40 11.55
CA PHE A 79 -7.27 -2.72 10.38
C PHE A 79 -6.50 -3.65 9.43
N LEU A 80 -5.26 -3.31 9.10
CA LEU A 80 -4.41 -4.11 8.22
C LEU A 80 -4.13 -5.51 8.77
N GLY A 81 -4.00 -5.65 10.10
CA GLY A 81 -3.81 -6.93 10.78
C GLY A 81 -5.04 -7.86 10.73
N SER A 82 -6.21 -7.37 10.30
CA SER A 82 -7.39 -8.22 10.10
C SER A 82 -7.35 -9.02 8.79
N PHE A 83 -6.44 -8.68 7.86
CA PHE A 83 -6.32 -9.34 6.56
C PHE A 83 -5.31 -10.48 6.59
N ASN A 84 -5.67 -11.59 5.95
CA ASN A 84 -4.70 -12.62 5.57
C ASN A 84 -4.14 -12.28 4.18
N TRP A 85 -2.92 -11.74 4.13
CA TRP A 85 -2.32 -11.32 2.86
C TRP A 85 -2.19 -12.46 1.83
N ARG A 86 -2.12 -13.72 2.27
CA ARG A 86 -2.03 -14.90 1.40
C ARG A 86 -3.27 -15.11 0.53
N THR A 87 -4.42 -14.58 0.94
CA THR A 87 -5.67 -14.69 0.18
C THR A 87 -5.94 -13.48 -0.71
N LEU A 88 -5.21 -12.36 -0.54
CA LEU A 88 -5.44 -11.12 -1.26
C LEU A 88 -5.06 -11.21 -2.74
N HIS A 89 -5.92 -10.74 -3.64
CA HIS A 89 -5.56 -10.58 -5.05
C HIS A 89 -4.49 -9.50 -5.24
N VAL A 90 -3.87 -9.43 -6.42
CA VAL A 90 -2.69 -8.56 -6.67
C VAL A 90 -2.93 -7.11 -6.24
N VAL A 91 -4.09 -6.54 -6.57
CA VAL A 91 -4.45 -5.14 -6.23
C VAL A 91 -4.53 -4.91 -4.72
N ASP A 92 -5.14 -5.84 -4.01
CA ASP A 92 -5.29 -5.74 -2.56
C ASP A 92 -3.98 -6.06 -1.86
N LEU A 93 -3.18 -6.98 -2.40
CA LEU A 93 -1.90 -7.39 -1.85
C LEU A 93 -0.89 -6.24 -1.85
N ILE A 94 -0.73 -5.52 -2.97
CA ILE A 94 0.13 -4.33 -2.99
C ILE A 94 -0.42 -3.20 -2.10
N SER A 95 -1.74 -3.08 -2.02
CA SER A 95 -2.39 -2.08 -1.15
C SER A 95 -2.09 -2.36 0.32
N TRP A 96 -2.20 -3.62 0.73
CA TRP A 96 -1.86 -4.09 2.05
C TRP A 96 -0.37 -3.95 2.34
N LEU A 97 0.51 -4.51 1.48
CA LEU A 97 1.95 -4.55 1.73
C LEU A 97 2.53 -3.14 1.87
N TYR A 98 2.23 -2.24 0.93
CA TYR A 98 2.72 -0.87 1.00
C TYR A 98 2.16 -0.15 2.24
N SER A 99 0.88 -0.34 2.56
CA SER A 99 0.31 0.27 3.77
C SER A 99 0.97 -0.25 5.04
N ALA A 100 1.22 -1.56 5.14
CA ALA A 100 1.89 -2.18 6.28
C ALA A 100 3.30 -1.60 6.48
N LEU A 101 4.09 -1.55 5.41
CA LEU A 101 5.45 -1.01 5.46
C LEU A 101 5.46 0.48 5.86
N VAL A 102 4.61 1.32 5.25
CA VAL A 102 4.53 2.75 5.62
C VAL A 102 4.07 2.91 7.05
N THR A 103 3.01 2.24 7.45
CA THR A 103 2.46 2.32 8.81
C THR A 103 3.49 1.91 9.85
N GLN A 104 4.29 0.88 9.58
CA GLN A 104 5.39 0.47 10.46
C GLN A 104 6.43 1.59 10.65
N THR A 105 6.82 2.30 9.59
CA THR A 105 7.80 3.41 9.69
C THR A 105 7.35 4.56 10.61
N PHE A 106 6.04 4.69 10.85
CA PHE A 106 5.46 5.72 11.73
C PHE A 106 5.04 5.19 13.11
N GLY A 107 5.56 4.03 13.54
CA GLY A 107 5.29 3.46 14.86
C GLY A 107 4.04 2.59 14.94
N GLY A 108 3.49 2.18 13.80
CA GLY A 108 2.50 1.11 13.72
C GLY A 108 3.13 -0.27 13.96
N PRO A 109 2.29 -1.31 14.11
CA PRO A 109 2.76 -2.68 14.34
C PRO A 109 3.52 -3.21 13.11
N ASP A 110 4.54 -4.03 13.38
CA ASP A 110 5.16 -4.87 12.35
C ASP A 110 4.25 -6.08 12.09
N LEU A 111 3.52 -6.06 10.98
CA LEU A 111 2.58 -7.12 10.60
C LEU A 111 3.27 -8.35 10.00
N LEU A 112 4.57 -8.27 9.70
CA LEU A 112 5.36 -9.35 9.11
C LEU A 112 6.34 -9.98 10.12
N VAL A 113 6.41 -9.46 11.36
CA VAL A 113 7.36 -9.93 12.39
C VAL A 113 7.27 -11.42 12.71
N ASN A 114 6.07 -12.00 12.61
CA ASN A 114 5.81 -13.42 12.88
C ASN A 114 5.70 -14.25 11.60
N GLU A 115 5.91 -13.65 10.43
CA GLU A 115 5.88 -14.38 9.17
C GLU A 115 7.18 -15.17 8.97
N PRO A 116 7.12 -16.34 8.30
CA PRO A 116 8.31 -17.06 7.88
C PRO A 116 9.25 -16.18 7.06
N ALA A 117 10.56 -16.40 7.15
CA ALA A 117 11.56 -15.59 6.46
C ALA A 117 11.42 -15.58 4.92
N ASP A 118 10.73 -16.58 4.35
CA ASP A 118 10.44 -16.70 2.92
C ASP A 118 9.12 -16.01 2.51
N TRP A 119 8.48 -15.21 3.38
CA TRP A 119 7.29 -14.44 3.00
C TRP A 119 7.47 -13.59 1.73
N PRO A 120 8.64 -12.99 1.42
CA PRO A 120 8.83 -12.28 0.16
C PRO A 120 8.78 -13.22 -1.05
N ASP A 121 9.35 -14.42 -0.93
CA ASP A 121 9.26 -15.48 -1.96
C ASP A 121 7.82 -15.94 -2.17
N GLN A 122 7.05 -16.09 -1.08
CA GLN A 122 5.64 -16.46 -1.15
C GLN A 122 4.80 -15.40 -1.88
N ILE A 123 5.06 -14.10 -1.64
CA ILE A 123 4.41 -13.02 -2.39
C ILE A 123 4.83 -13.06 -3.86
N ALA A 124 6.13 -13.19 -4.16
CA ALA A 124 6.63 -13.29 -5.53
C ALA A 124 5.99 -14.46 -6.30
N ALA A 125 5.94 -15.65 -5.71
CA ALA A 125 5.29 -16.83 -6.29
C ALA A 125 3.80 -16.57 -6.59
N LYS A 126 3.11 -15.83 -5.71
CA LYS A 126 1.72 -15.42 -5.92
C LYS A 126 1.57 -14.48 -7.11
N LEU A 127 2.50 -13.54 -7.30
CA LEU A 127 2.51 -12.65 -8.46
C LEU A 127 2.79 -13.43 -9.76
N GLU A 128 3.76 -14.36 -9.75
CA GLU A 128 4.04 -15.21 -10.91
C GLU A 128 2.87 -16.12 -11.29
N SER A 129 2.01 -16.49 -10.35
CA SER A 129 0.83 -17.33 -10.66
C SER A 129 -0.14 -16.70 -11.66
N VAL A 130 -0.12 -15.38 -11.83
CA VAL A 130 -0.96 -14.65 -12.80
C VAL A 130 -0.17 -14.13 -14.00
N ARG A 131 1.07 -14.60 -14.20
CA ARG A 131 1.86 -14.26 -15.39
C ARG A 131 1.30 -14.96 -16.62
N THR A 132 1.24 -14.24 -17.73
CA THR A 132 0.67 -14.72 -18.99
C THR A 132 1.76 -14.94 -20.06
N PRO A 133 1.49 -15.69 -21.14
CA PRO A 133 2.50 -16.00 -22.16
C PRO A 133 3.07 -14.78 -22.89
N ASP A 134 2.36 -13.64 -22.89
CA ASP A 134 2.85 -12.39 -23.47
C ASP A 134 3.88 -11.66 -22.58
N GLY A 135 4.18 -12.20 -21.40
CA GLY A 135 5.13 -11.66 -20.44
C GLY A 135 4.54 -10.68 -19.44
N GLY A 136 3.30 -10.22 -19.64
CA GLY A 136 2.55 -9.42 -18.69
C GLY A 136 1.83 -10.25 -17.62
N TYR A 137 1.15 -9.55 -16.71
CA TYR A 137 0.38 -10.15 -15.62
C TYR A 137 -1.12 -9.86 -15.79
N ALA A 138 -1.94 -10.88 -15.58
CA ALA A 138 -3.40 -10.78 -15.61
C ALA A 138 -4.00 -10.47 -14.23
N LYS A 139 -5.32 -10.25 -14.19
CA LYS A 139 -6.08 -10.06 -12.95
C LYS A 139 -6.14 -11.32 -12.09
N SER A 140 -6.25 -12.48 -12.74
CA SER A 140 -6.41 -13.79 -12.13
C SER A 140 -5.75 -14.85 -13.00
N THR A 141 -5.66 -16.06 -12.48
CA THR A 141 -5.12 -17.24 -13.17
C THR A 141 -5.94 -17.67 -14.39
N GLU A 142 -7.18 -17.18 -14.52
CA GLU A 142 -8.06 -17.43 -15.67
C GLU A 142 -7.80 -16.46 -16.83
N GLY A 143 -7.01 -15.40 -16.61
CA GLY A 143 -6.71 -14.41 -17.64
C GLY A 143 -5.73 -14.95 -18.69
N SER A 144 -6.09 -14.82 -19.96
CA SER A 144 -5.27 -15.28 -21.08
C SER A 144 -4.30 -14.22 -21.64
N VAL A 145 -4.47 -12.95 -21.25
CA VAL A 145 -3.70 -11.81 -21.77
C VAL A 145 -3.29 -10.91 -20.60
N GLY A 146 -2.05 -10.41 -20.66
CA GLY A 146 -1.50 -9.48 -19.71
C GLY A 146 -2.25 -8.15 -19.71
N SER A 147 -2.44 -7.58 -18.52
CA SER A 147 -2.99 -6.24 -18.33
C SER A 147 -1.85 -5.29 -17.98
N THR A 148 -1.75 -4.15 -18.67
CA THR A 148 -0.76 -3.11 -18.32
C THR A 148 -0.88 -2.69 -16.86
N TYR A 149 -2.12 -2.58 -16.34
CA TYR A 149 -2.38 -2.21 -14.96
C TYR A 149 -1.85 -3.26 -13.97
N HIS A 150 -2.19 -4.54 -14.16
CA HIS A 150 -1.72 -5.60 -13.27
C HIS A 150 -0.22 -5.83 -13.39
N SER A 151 0.33 -5.72 -14.60
CA SER A 151 1.78 -5.80 -14.82
C SER A 151 2.51 -4.68 -14.09
N PHE A 152 2.00 -3.44 -14.16
CA PHE A 152 2.54 -2.33 -13.41
C PHE A 152 2.51 -2.60 -11.90
N LEU A 153 1.36 -3.01 -11.34
CA LEU A 153 1.25 -3.31 -9.91
C LEU A 153 2.18 -4.45 -9.47
N THR A 154 2.32 -5.49 -10.28
CA THR A 154 3.26 -6.59 -9.99
C THR A 154 4.70 -6.09 -9.92
N VAL A 155 5.15 -5.30 -10.91
CA VAL A 155 6.50 -4.70 -10.92
C VAL A 155 6.69 -3.81 -9.68
N MET A 156 5.69 -2.99 -9.34
CA MET A 156 5.76 -2.16 -8.14
C MET A 156 5.85 -2.99 -6.85
N THR A 157 5.22 -4.17 -6.83
CA THR A 157 5.30 -5.08 -5.67
C THR A 157 6.68 -5.70 -5.57
N TYR A 158 7.28 -6.13 -6.69
CA TYR A 158 8.65 -6.64 -6.72
C TYR A 158 9.67 -5.64 -6.17
N GLU A 159 9.56 -4.35 -6.54
CA GLU A 159 10.43 -3.32 -5.98
C GLU A 159 10.29 -3.16 -4.47
N LEU A 160 9.10 -3.37 -3.89
CA LEU A 160 8.90 -3.35 -2.44
C LEU A 160 9.51 -4.58 -1.74
N LEU A 161 9.68 -5.68 -2.47
CA LEU A 161 10.29 -6.92 -1.98
C LEU A 161 11.82 -6.96 -2.17
N ASP A 162 12.40 -5.95 -2.84
CA ASP A 162 13.81 -5.90 -3.26
C ASP A 162 14.20 -7.10 -4.15
N ARG A 163 13.43 -7.32 -5.22
CA ARG A 163 13.56 -8.47 -6.14
C ARG A 163 13.47 -8.10 -7.60
#